data_AF-A0A3B9MEP7-F1
#
_entry.id   AF-A0A3B9MEP7-F1
#
_cell.length_a   1.000
_cell.length_b   1.000
_cell.length_c   1.000
_cell.angle_alpha   90.00
_cell.angle_beta   90.00
_cell.angle_gamma   90.00
#
_symmetry.space_group_name_H-M   'P 1'
#
loop_
_entity.id
_entity.type
_entity.pdbx_description
1 polymer ?
#
loop_
_entity_poly.entity_id
_entity_poly.type
_entity_poly.pdbx_seq_one_letter_code
_entity_poly.pdbx_strand_id
1 'polypeptide(L)' 'MRKEVEDHFLNPPSGSAAARAVEFGIVLTLTLENLRLTPEERIRKLDDFIQGVARLKQSARIGPTSATMVF' A
#
# COMPACT_ATOMS: atom_id res chain seq x y z
N MET A 1 -15.09 -10.72 3.44
CA MET A 1 -15.62 -9.33 3.49
C MET A 1 -17.02 -9.32 2.90
N ARG A 2 -17.91 -8.40 3.34
CA ARG A 2 -19.24 -8.25 2.73
C ARG A 2 -19.12 -7.52 1.38
N LYS A 3 -19.86 -7.99 0.38
CA LYS A 3 -19.86 -7.44 -0.99
C LYS A 3 -20.26 -5.96 -1.04
N GLU A 4 -21.18 -5.53 -0.18
CA GLU A 4 -21.61 -4.13 -0.04
C GLU A 4 -20.47 -3.19 0.38
N VAL A 5 -19.60 -3.67 1.27
CA VAL A 5 -18.44 -2.90 1.74
C VAL A 5 -17.42 -2.78 0.63
N GLU A 6 -17.21 -3.85 -0.13
CA GLU A 6 -16.31 -3.87 -1.28
C GLU A 6 -16.76 -2.92 -2.38
N ASP A 7 -18.06 -2.96 -2.70
CA ASP A 7 -18.67 -2.09 -3.70
C ASP A 7 -18.55 -0.60 -3.33
N HIS A 8 -18.61 -0.27 -2.04
CA HIS A 8 -18.39 1.10 -1.57
C HIS A 8 -17.00 1.67 -1.90
N PHE A 9 -15.98 0.83 -2.06
CA PHE A 9 -14.63 1.27 -2.46
C PHE A 9 -14.41 1.20 -3.96
N LEU A 10 -15.05 0.27 -4.67
CA LEU A 10 -14.95 0.13 -6.12
C LEU A 10 -15.80 1.17 -6.86
N ASN A 11 -16.99 1.46 -6.31
CA ASN A 11 -17.98 2.38 -6.84
C ASN A 11 -18.40 3.36 -5.73
N PRO A 12 -17.51 4.26 -5.28
CA PRO A 12 -17.80 5.13 -4.16
C PRO A 12 -19.03 6.01 -4.45
N PRO A 13 -20.08 5.95 -3.60
CA PRO A 13 -21.27 6.77 -3.79
C PRO A 13 -20.92 8.26 -3.80
N SER A 14 -21.56 9.03 -4.66
CA SER A 14 -21.34 10.48 -4.74
C SER A 14 -21.55 11.16 -3.38
N GLY A 15 -20.66 12.09 -3.03
CA GLY A 15 -20.69 12.80 -1.74
C GLY A 15 -20.21 11.98 -0.54
N SER A 16 -19.88 10.69 -0.71
CA SER A 16 -19.33 9.87 0.37
C SER A 16 -17.90 10.30 0.74
N ALA A 17 -17.43 9.87 1.91
CA ALA A 17 -16.02 10.04 2.29
C ALA A 17 -15.07 9.31 1.33
N ALA A 18 -15.49 8.15 0.79
CA ALA A 18 -14.72 7.42 -0.20
C ALA A 18 -14.59 8.21 -1.52
N ALA A 19 -15.68 8.84 -1.98
CA ALA A 19 -15.63 9.69 -3.17
C ALA A 19 -14.67 10.88 -2.98
N ARG A 20 -14.74 11.57 -1.83
CA ARG A 20 -13.81 12.66 -1.49
C ARG A 20 -12.36 12.20 -1.37
N ALA A 21 -12.13 10.99 -0.87
CA ALA A 21 -10.78 10.42 -0.80
C ALA A 21 -10.20 10.20 -2.21
N VAL A 22 -11.00 9.70 -3.15
CA VAL A 22 -10.58 9.57 -4.57
C VAL A 22 -10.27 10.94 -5.18
N GLU A 23 -11.11 11.95 -4.95
CA GLU A 23 -10.87 13.33 -5.41
C GLU A 23 -9.56 13.92 -4.85
N PHE A 24 -9.19 13.55 -3.62
CA PHE A 24 -7.92 13.92 -3.00
C PHE A 24 -6.71 13.10 -3.53
N GLY A 25 -6.94 12.11 -4.40
CA GLY A 25 -5.91 11.24 -4.95
C GLY A 25 -5.57 10.03 -4.08
N ILE A 26 -6.41 9.68 -3.09
CA ILE A 26 -6.24 8.45 -2.32
C ILE A 26 -6.60 7.24 -3.17
N VAL A 27 -5.67 6.29 -3.24
CA VAL A 27 -5.84 5.02 -3.94
C VAL A 27 -6.63 4.04 -3.07
N LEU A 28 -7.94 3.98 -3.28
CA LEU A 28 -8.84 3.10 -2.51
C LEU A 28 -8.63 1.60 -2.78
N THR A 29 -8.04 1.24 -3.92
CA THR A 29 -7.75 -0.17 -4.24
C THR A 29 -6.76 -0.78 -3.25
N LEU A 30 -5.73 -0.03 -2.83
CA LEU A 30 -4.78 -0.48 -1.81
C LEU A 30 -5.45 -0.66 -0.44
N THR A 31 -6.38 0.23 -0.10
CA THR A 31 -7.20 0.11 1.11
C THR A 31 -8.04 -1.16 1.06
N LEU A 32 -8.68 -1.42 -0.08
CA LEU A 32 -9.51 -2.60 -0.29
C LEU A 32 -8.71 -3.90 -0.23
N GLU A 33 -7.53 -3.94 -0.85
CA GLU A 33 -6.60 -5.08 -0.77
C GLU A 33 -6.25 -5.42 0.68
N ASN A 34 -5.95 -4.41 1.51
CA ASN A 34 -5.65 -4.63 2.92
C ASN A 34 -6.87 -5.12 3.71
N LEU A 35 -8.08 -4.66 3.36
CA LEU A 35 -9.31 -5.11 4.01
C LEU A 35 -9.67 -6.56 3.67
N ARG A 36 -9.27 -7.05 2.48
CA ARG A 36 -9.47 -8.44 2.05
C ARG A 36 -8.61 -9.43 2.84
N LEU A 37 -7.48 -9.00 3.39
CA LEU A 37 -6.57 -9.88 4.13
C LEU A 37 -7.20 -10.41 5.44
N THR A 38 -6.97 -11.68 5.74
CA THR A 38 -7.21 -12.20 7.10
C THR A 38 -6.24 -11.55 8.11
N PRO A 39 -6.52 -11.63 9.42
CA PRO A 39 -5.57 -11.17 10.44
C PRO A 39 -4.17 -11.77 10.27
N GLU A 40 -4.06 -13.06 10.01
CA GLU A 40 -2.77 -13.77 9.83
C GLU A 40 -2.04 -13.29 8.58
N GLU A 41 -2.77 -13.06 7.49
CA GLU A 41 -2.20 -12.50 6.26
C GLU A 41 -1.68 -11.07 6.46
N ARG A 42 -2.35 -10.25 7.29
CA ARG A 42 -1.84 -8.92 7.65
C ARG A 42 -0.53 -9.00 8.42
N ILE A 43 -0.43 -9.94 9.36
CA ILE A 43 0.81 -10.16 10.13
C ILE A 43 1.95 -10.56 9.19
N ARG A 44 1.72 -11.52 8.28
CA ARG A 44 2.72 -11.93 7.28
C ARG A 44 3.16 -10.76 6.39
N LYS A 45 2.20 -9.98 5.88
CA LYS A 45 2.50 -8.79 5.06
C LYS A 45 3.34 -7.75 5.82
N LEU A 46 3.08 -7.57 7.12
CA LEU A 46 3.88 -6.68 7.97
C LEU A 46 5.30 -7.21 8.18
N ASP A 47 5.46 -8.50 8.44
CA ASP A 47 6.78 -9.13 8.59
C ASP A 47 7.62 -9.01 7.31
N ASP A 48 7.02 -9.26 6.15
CA ASP A 48 7.68 -9.11 4.85
C ASP A 48 8.14 -7.67 4.62
N PHE A 49 7.30 -6.69 5.00
CA PHE A 49 7.63 -5.28 4.91
C PHE A 49 8.80 -4.91 5.84
N ILE A 50 8.77 -5.35 7.10
CA ILE A 50 9.86 -5.13 8.07
C ILE A 50 11.19 -5.68 7.53
N GLN A 51 11.18 -6.89 6.98
CA GLN A 51 12.36 -7.49 6.36
C GLN A 51 12.85 -6.71 5.14
N GLY A 52 11.92 -6.23 4.29
CA GLY A 52 12.24 -5.37 3.16
C GLY A 52 12.94 -4.08 3.57
N VAL A 53 12.42 -3.39 4.59
CA VAL A 53 13.04 -2.18 5.14
C VAL A 53 14.42 -2.48 5.74
N ALA A 54 14.59 -3.61 6.43
CA ALA A 54 15.89 -4.03 6.96
C ALA A 54 16.92 -4.21 5.83
N ARG A 55 16.54 -4.86 4.72
CA ARG A 55 17.39 -5.01 3.53
C ARG A 55 17.77 -3.67 2.91
N LEU A 56 16.83 -2.74 2.75
CA LEU A 56 17.09 -1.39 2.23
C LEU A 56 18.05 -0.61 3.12
N LYS A 57 17.91 -0.72 4.46
CA LYS A 57 18.82 -0.09 5.40
C LYS A 57 20.23 -0.67 5.32
N GLN A 58 20.35 -1.99 5.12
CA GLN A 58 21.65 -2.63 4.91
C GLN A 58 22.30 -2.15 3.61
N SER A 59 21.57 -2.09 2.50
CA SER A 59 22.13 -1.61 1.23
C SER A 59 22.50 -0.12 1.26
N ALA A 60 21.70 0.71 1.93
CA ALA A 60 21.99 2.14 2.07
C ALA A 60 23.22 2.44 2.97
N ARG A 61 23.59 1.53 3.87
CA ARG A 61 24.81 1.66 4.70
C ARG A 61 26.10 1.36 3.91
N ILE A 62 25.99 0.77 2.72
CA ILE A 62 27.14 0.44 1.86
C ILE A 62 27.32 1.56 0.82
N GLY A 63 27.59 2.79 1.26
CA GLY A 63 28.08 3.92 0.43
C GLY A 63 27.16 4.42 -0.71
N PRO A 64 27.46 5.57 -1.34
CA PRO A 64 26.65 6.07 -2.45
C PRO A 64 26.74 5.08 -3.60
N THR A 65 25.60 4.53 -3.99
CA THR A 65 25.48 3.75 -5.23
C THR A 65 26.05 4.64 -6.34
N SER A 66 27.16 4.22 -6.93
CA SER A 66 27.75 4.93 -8.07
C SER A 66 26.71 4.96 -9.17
N ALA A 67 25.94 6.04 -9.22
CA ALA A 67 25.22 6.43 -10.41
C ALA A 67 26.31 6.78 -11.42
N THR A 68 26.70 5.78 -12.22
CA THR A 68 27.52 5.98 -13.41
C THR A 68 26.81 7.02 -14.27
N MET A 69 27.26 8.27 -14.19
CA MET A 69 26.93 9.27 -15.19
C MET A 69 27.64 8.84 -16.47
N VAL A 70 26.86 8.29 -17.39
CA VAL A 70 27.29 8.14 -18.78
C VAL A 70 27.14 9.51 -19.41
N PHE A 71 28.28 10.16 -19.68
CA PHE A 71 28.37 11.34 -20.55
C PHE A 71 28.24 10.92 -22.02
#